data_AF-K2DEU6-F1
#
_entry.id   AF-K2DEU6-F1
#
_cell.length_a   1.000
_cell.length_b   1.000
_cell.length_c   1.000
_cell.angle_alpha   90.00
_cell.angle_beta   90.00
_cell.angle_gamma   90.00
#
_symmetry.space_group_name_H-M   'P 1'
#
loop_
_entity.id
_entity.type
_entity.pdbx_description
1 polymer ?
#
loop_
_entity_poly.entity_id
_entity_poly.type
_entity_poly.pdbx_seq_one_letter_code
_entity_poly.pdbx_strand_id
1 'polypeptide(L)'
;DTAKMIISTTPDLEANKTLLEDLKLRKINTPVIVRAESVKEAQSLYKRGADLVVLPEVMAGDLLLDILKDHLNEKSYFKDRPRIELEKLSRKILSWG
;
A
#
# COMPACT_ATOMS: atom_id res chain seq x y z
N ASP A 1 -19.17 16.05 9.16
CA ASP A 1 -18.31 15.31 8.22
C ASP A 1 -18.35 13.82 8.46
N THR A 2 -18.49 13.04 7.40
CA THR A 2 -18.34 11.57 7.40
C THR A 2 -17.05 11.21 6.69
N ALA A 3 -16.30 10.24 7.22
CA ALA A 3 -15.11 9.73 6.55
C ALA A 3 -15.47 9.15 5.17
N LYS A 4 -14.66 9.43 4.15
CA LYS A 4 -14.86 8.90 2.79
C LYS A 4 -14.21 7.53 2.59
N MET A 5 -13.19 7.22 3.39
CA MET A 5 -12.38 6.01 3.30
C MET A 5 -11.62 5.81 4.61
N ILE A 6 -11.34 4.55 4.94
CA ILE A 6 -10.48 4.15 6.05
C ILE A 6 -9.28 3.42 5.45
N ILE A 7 -8.07 3.81 5.85
CA ILE A 7 -6.84 3.17 5.40
C ILE A 7 -6.03 2.76 6.62
N SER A 8 -5.76 1.47 6.75
CA SER A 8 -4.89 0.92 7.80
C SER A 8 -3.59 0.43 7.19
N THR A 9 -2.49 1.08 7.56
CA THR A 9 -1.13 0.75 7.09
C THR A 9 -0.35 -0.11 8.10
N THR A 10 -0.99 -0.55 9.18
CA THR A 10 -0.35 -1.43 10.18
C THR A 10 0.00 -2.78 9.55
N PRO A 11 1.18 -3.35 9.83
CA PRO A 11 1.50 -4.73 9.46
C PRO A 11 0.77 -5.76 10.34
N ASP A 12 0.24 -5.35 11.49
CA ASP A 12 -0.37 -6.28 12.44
C ASP A 12 -1.72 -6.80 11.92
N LEU A 13 -1.76 -8.11 11.64
CA LEU A 13 -2.93 -8.81 11.15
C LEU A 13 -4.12 -8.73 12.13
N GLU A 14 -3.89 -8.93 13.42
CA GLU A 14 -4.97 -8.97 14.41
C GLU A 14 -5.54 -7.58 14.66
N ALA A 15 -4.71 -6.53 14.60
CA ALA A 15 -5.17 -5.15 14.61
C ALA A 15 -6.08 -4.86 13.41
N ASN A 16 -5.68 -5.25 12.20
CA ASN A 16 -6.52 -5.11 11.00
C ASN A 16 -7.82 -5.91 11.10
N LYS A 17 -7.78 -7.12 11.65
CA LYS A 17 -8.99 -7.93 11.89
C LYS A 17 -9.94 -7.29 12.90
N THR A 18 -9.39 -6.71 13.96
CA THR A 18 -10.16 -6.02 15.01
C THR A 18 -10.83 -4.78 14.44
N LEU A 19 -10.11 -3.98 13.65
CA LEU A 19 -10.66 -2.84 12.93
C LEU A 19 -11.86 -3.25 12.07
N LEU A 20 -11.70 -4.28 11.22
CA LEU A 20 -12.78 -4.73 10.32
C LEU A 20 -14.00 -5.23 11.09
N GLU A 21 -13.80 -5.96 12.19
CA GLU A 21 -14.90 -6.45 13.03
C GLU A 21 -15.64 -5.28 13.69
N ASP A 22 -14.93 -4.30 14.24
CA ASP A 22 -15.53 -3.12 14.87
C ASP A 22 -16.35 -2.30 13.88
N LEU A 23 -15.86 -2.10 12.66
CA LEU A 23 -16.59 -1.40 11.60
C LEU A 23 -17.88 -2.14 11.23
N LYS A 24 -17.80 -3.46 11.10
CA LYS A 24 -18.95 -4.34 10.83
C LYS A 24 -19.99 -4.27 11.95
N LEU A 25 -19.59 -4.40 13.22
CA LEU A 25 -20.48 -4.32 14.38
C LEU A 25 -21.21 -2.98 14.46
N ARG A 26 -20.51 -1.89 14.11
CA ARG A 26 -21.05 -0.53 14.07
C ARG A 26 -21.87 -0.23 12.82
N LYS A 27 -21.99 -1.17 11.89
CA LYS A 27 -22.66 -1.00 10.58
C LYS A 27 -22.09 0.18 9.78
N ILE A 28 -20.78 0.40 9.88
CA ILE A 28 -20.07 1.42 9.10
C ILE A 28 -19.79 0.84 7.71
N ASN A 29 -20.33 1.48 6.68
CA ASN A 29 -20.20 1.04 5.28
C ASN A 29 -19.19 1.91 4.49
N THR A 30 -18.23 2.52 5.19
CA THR A 30 -17.17 3.32 4.57
C THR A 30 -16.12 2.38 3.98
N PRO A 31 -15.64 2.59 2.73
CA PRO A 31 -14.62 1.73 2.13
C PRO A 31 -13.35 1.61 2.98
N VAL A 32 -12.84 0.39 3.13
CA VAL A 32 -11.69 0.06 3.99
C VAL A 32 -10.57 -0.57 3.18
N ILE A 33 -9.40 0.06 3.22
CA ILE A 33 -8.15 -0.46 2.68
C ILE A 33 -7.27 -0.90 3.85
N VAL A 34 -6.75 -2.12 3.80
CA VAL A 34 -5.83 -2.64 4.84
C VAL A 34 -4.56 -3.20 4.22
N ARG A 35 -3.47 -3.20 4.98
CA ARG A 35 -2.21 -3.85 4.60
C ARG A 35 -2.19 -5.32 5.04
N ALA A 36 -1.57 -6.18 4.25
CA ALA A 36 -1.17 -7.54 4.62
C ALA A 36 0.33 -7.75 4.37
N GLU A 37 0.95 -8.68 5.11
CA GLU A 37 2.34 -9.12 4.89
C GLU A 37 2.43 -10.43 4.08
N SER A 38 1.30 -11.11 3.86
CA SER A 38 1.26 -12.31 3.03
C SER A 38 -0.05 -12.50 2.27
N VAL A 39 -0.03 -13.35 1.24
CA VAL A 39 -1.23 -13.72 0.47
C VAL A 39 -2.28 -14.39 1.36
N LYS A 40 -1.85 -15.19 2.35
CA LYS A 40 -2.75 -15.86 3.29
C LYS A 40 -3.48 -14.85 4.18
N GLU A 41 -2.76 -13.84 4.66
CA GLU A 41 -3.37 -12.73 5.41
C GLU A 41 -4.34 -11.94 4.56
N ALA A 42 -3.97 -11.65 3.31
CA ALA A 42 -4.83 -10.94 2.39
C ALA A 42 -6.15 -11.67 2.16
N GLN A 43 -6.10 -12.98 1.93
CA GLN A 43 -7.31 -13.81 1.86
C GLN A 43 -8.14 -13.75 3.14
N SER A 44 -7.50 -13.75 4.32
CA SER A 44 -8.20 -13.62 5.60
C SER A 44 -8.86 -12.26 5.77
N LEU A 45 -8.23 -11.18 5.33
CA LEU A 45 -8.73 -9.81 5.45
C LEU A 45 -9.88 -9.54 4.47
N TYR A 46 -9.78 -10.03 3.23
CA TYR A 46 -10.90 -9.99 2.29
C TYR A 46 -12.13 -10.73 2.82
N LYS A 47 -11.95 -11.94 3.38
CA LYS A 47 -13.05 -12.70 4.01
C LYS A 47 -13.71 -11.97 5.18
N ARG A 48 -13.04 -10.98 5.76
CA ARG A 48 -13.54 -10.16 6.87
C ARG A 48 -14.14 -8.83 6.44
N GLY A 49 -14.18 -8.54 5.14
CA GLY A 49 -14.85 -7.37 4.59
C GLY A 49 -13.94 -6.18 4.30
N ALA A 50 -12.63 -6.38 4.15
CA ALA A 50 -11.79 -5.35 3.54
C ALA A 50 -12.17 -5.18 2.06
N ASP A 51 -12.31 -3.93 1.60
CA ASP A 51 -12.62 -3.60 0.21
C ASP A 51 -11.38 -3.70 -0.68
N LEU A 52 -10.20 -3.41 -0.13
CA LEU A 52 -8.91 -3.62 -0.77
C LEU A 52 -7.88 -4.07 0.26
N VAL A 53 -7.10 -5.09 -0.09
CA VAL A 53 -5.92 -5.49 0.68
C VAL A 53 -4.65 -5.21 -0.12
N VAL A 54 -3.78 -4.38 0.44
CA VAL A 54 -2.50 -3.99 -0.13
C VAL A 54 -1.41 -4.90 0.38
N LEU A 55 -0.63 -5.47 -0.54
CA LEU A 55 0.62 -6.18 -0.25
C LEU A 55 1.76 -5.34 -0.84
N PRO A 56 2.48 -4.56 -0.02
CA PRO A 56 3.49 -3.62 -0.52
C PRO A 56 4.54 -4.28 -1.42
N GLU A 57 4.96 -5.49 -1.10
CA GLU A 57 5.99 -6.22 -1.84
C GLU A 57 5.49 -6.64 -3.23
N VAL A 58 4.24 -7.07 -3.33
CA VAL A 58 3.61 -7.43 -4.63
C VAL A 58 3.47 -6.19 -5.49
N MET A 59 2.94 -5.10 -4.93
CA MET A 59 2.78 -3.84 -5.67
C MET A 59 4.12 -3.23 -6.10
N ALA A 60 5.17 -3.37 -5.27
CA ALA A 60 6.51 -2.96 -5.64
C ALA A 60 7.07 -3.79 -6.79
N GLY A 61 6.78 -5.09 -6.81
CA GLY A 61 7.11 -5.99 -7.93
C GLY A 61 6.42 -5.58 -9.23
N ASP A 62 5.12 -5.33 -9.19
CA ASP A 62 4.35 -4.87 -10.36
C ASP A 62 4.89 -3.53 -10.89
N LEU A 63 5.15 -2.56 -10.00
CA LEU A 63 5.76 -1.28 -10.36
C LEU A 63 7.14 -1.46 -11.01
N LEU A 64 7.96 -2.37 -10.49
CA LEU A 64 9.27 -2.66 -11.07
C LEU A 64 9.14 -3.27 -12.46
N LEU A 65 8.18 -4.19 -12.66
CA LEU A 65 7.92 -4.80 -13.96
C LEU A 65 7.49 -3.75 -14.98
N ASP A 66 6.66 -2.79 -14.60
CA ASP A 66 6.22 -1.71 -15.50
C ASP A 66 7.39 -0.80 -15.87
N ILE A 67 8.23 -0.41 -14.89
CA ILE A 67 9.47 0.34 -15.18
C ILE A 67 10.37 -0.41 -16.16
N LEU A 68 10.52 -1.73 -15.97
CA LEU A 68 11.34 -2.55 -16.85
C LEU A 68 10.72 -2.63 -18.25
N LYS A 69 9.42 -2.89 -18.38
CA LYS A 69 8.74 -2.95 -19.69
C LYS A 69 8.93 -1.64 -20.48
N ASP A 70 8.80 -0.51 -19.81
CA ASP A 70 8.83 0.80 -20.45
C ASP A 70 10.25 1.23 -20.81
N HIS A 71 11.25 0.86 -20.01
CA HIS A 71 12.60 1.44 -20.10
C HIS A 71 13.74 0.43 -20.28
N LEU A 72 13.48 -0.88 -20.46
CA LEU A 72 14.51 -1.93 -20.47
C LEU A 72 15.75 -1.61 -21.31
N ASN A 73 15.53 -1.00 -22.48
CA ASN A 73 16.59 -0.69 -23.45
C ASN A 73 17.17 0.72 -23.30
N GLU A 74 16.61 1.56 -22.42
CA GLU A 74 17.01 2.95 -22.20
C GLU A 74 18.05 3.04 -21.09
N LYS A 75 19.32 2.73 -21.41
CA LYS A 75 20.40 2.75 -20.40
C LYS A 75 20.52 4.11 -19.66
N SER A 76 20.24 5.22 -20.33
CA SER A 76 20.25 6.56 -19.72
C SER A 76 19.23 6.68 -18.61
N TYR A 77 18.01 6.14 -18.80
CA TYR A 77 16.95 6.14 -17.80
C TYR A 77 17.46 5.61 -16.46
N PHE A 78 18.08 4.43 -16.45
CA PHE A 78 18.60 3.83 -15.21
C PHE A 78 19.83 4.55 -14.65
N LYS A 79 20.68 5.13 -15.50
CA LYS A 79 21.85 5.89 -15.05
C LYS A 79 21.48 7.21 -14.37
N ASP A 80 20.37 7.83 -14.78
CA ASP A 80 19.91 9.09 -14.20
C ASP A 80 19.08 8.89 -12.91
N ARG A 81 18.55 7.68 -12.68
CA ARG A 81 17.69 7.37 -11.53
C ARG A 81 18.31 7.66 -10.17
N PRO A 82 19.58 7.32 -9.87
CA PRO A 82 20.14 7.59 -8.54
C PRO A 82 20.01 9.06 -8.10
N ARG A 83 20.31 10.00 -9.01
CA ARG A 83 20.16 11.44 -8.73
C ARG A 83 18.70 11.82 -8.46
N ILE A 84 17.79 11.38 -9.33
CA ILE A 84 16.36 11.70 -9.25
C ILE A 84 15.73 11.13 -7.98
N GLU A 85 16.05 9.89 -7.62
CA GLU A 85 15.48 9.23 -6.44
C GLU A 85 16.03 9.83 -5.14
N LEU A 86 17.32 10.20 -5.08
CA LEU A 86 17.88 10.92 -3.94
C LEU A 86 17.19 12.28 -3.72
N GLU A 87 16.96 13.06 -4.79
CA GLU A 87 16.23 14.34 -4.69
C GLU A 87 14.81 14.16 -4.14
N LYS A 88 14.10 13.10 -4.55
CA LYS A 88 12.76 12.79 -4.02
C LYS A 88 12.81 12.42 -2.54
N LEU A 89 13.78 11.60 -2.13
CA LEU A 89 13.94 11.19 -0.74
C LEU A 89 14.27 12.39 0.15
N SER A 90 15.17 13.28 -0.28
CA SER A 90 15.49 14.52 0.44
C SER A 90 14.26 15.41 0.63
N ARG A 91 13.42 15.60 -0.41
CA ARG A 91 12.16 16.36 -0.27
C ARG A 91 11.21 15.74 0.75
N LYS A 92 11.09 14.40 0.78
CA LYS A 92 10.25 13.70 1.76
C LYS A 92 10.74 13.91 3.19
N ILE A 93 12.05 13.81 3.42
CA ILE A 93 12.65 14.05 4.74
C ILE A 93 12.34 15.47 5.22
N LEU A 94 12.50 16.48 4.34
CA LEU A 94 12.21 17.88 4.67
C LEU A 94 10.72 18.13 4.94
N SER A 95 9.81 17.36 4.34
CA SER A 95 8.37 17.49 4.59
C SER A 95 7.92 16.90 5.92
N TRP A 96 8.75 16.09 6.58
CA TRP A 96 8.45 15.42 7.85
C TRP A 96 9.27 15.99 9.04
N GLY A 97 10.18 16.92 8.76
CA GLY A 97 10.99 17.63 9.76
C GLY A 97 10.36 18.93 10.24
#